data_AF-A0A7S0LD23-F1
#
_entry.id   AF-A0A7S0LD23-F1
#
_cell.length_a   1.000
_cell.length_b   1.000
_cell.length_c   1.000
_cell.angle_alpha   90.00
_cell.angle_beta   90.00
_cell.angle_gamma   90.00
#
_symmetry.space_group_name_H-M   'P 1'
#
loop_
_entity.id
_entity.type
_entity.pdbx_description
1 polymer ?
#
loop_
_entity_poly.entity_id
_entity_poly.type
_entity_poly.pdbx_seq_one_letter_code
_entity_poly.pdbx_strand_id
1 'polypeptide(L)'
;GDGGSRLTVVCVKWGSKYGSEYVNRLEAGVARGLEGEEHSFVCFTEDPAGLNAAVEVRSLPSDAGWSGWWHKAGLFAEDARLQGRVLYLDLDTVIVGCIRPLL
;
A
#
# COMPACT_ATOMS: atom_id res chain seq x y z
N GLY A 1 9.48 23.61 14.42
CA GLY A 1 9.78 22.97 13.13
C GLY A 1 9.09 21.64 13.16
N ASP A 2 7.88 21.58 12.61
CA ASP A 2 7.05 20.39 12.73
C ASP A 2 7.31 19.52 11.50
N GLY A 3 8.18 18.52 11.67
CA GLY A 3 8.42 17.52 10.65
C GLY A 3 7.17 16.67 10.53
N GLY A 4 6.27 17.05 9.62
CA GLY A 4 5.00 16.36 9.39
C GLY A 4 5.21 14.86 9.33
N SER A 5 4.42 14.11 10.10
CA SER A 5 4.50 12.66 10.12
C SER A 5 4.19 12.13 8.72
N ARG A 6 5.20 11.55 8.06
CA ARG A 6 5.09 11.00 6.70
C ARG A 6 3.92 10.00 6.62
N LEU A 7 2.96 10.23 5.72
CA LEU A 7 1.86 9.30 5.46
C LEU A 7 2.32 8.18 4.53
N THR A 8 2.06 6.94 4.92
CA THR A 8 2.27 5.75 4.09
C THR A 8 0.94 5.06 3.84
N VAL A 9 0.51 5.01 2.59
CA VAL A 9 -0.61 4.16 2.16
C VAL A 9 -0.05 2.83 1.69
N VAL A 10 -0.61 1.72 2.15
CA VAL A 10 -0.05 0.40 1.92
C VAL A 10 -1.09 -0.63 1.49
N CYS A 11 -0.72 -1.50 0.55
CA CYS A 11 -1.50 -2.67 0.16
C CYS A 11 -0.61 -3.91 0.01
N VAL A 12 -1.24 -5.07 -0.13
CA VAL A 12 -0.57 -6.36 -0.35
C VAL A 12 -1.10 -7.00 -1.63
N LYS A 13 -0.20 -7.35 -2.56
CA LYS A 13 -0.50 -8.17 -3.75
C LYS A 13 0.20 -9.51 -3.60
N TRP A 14 -0.58 -10.59 -3.58
CA TRP A 14 -0.07 -11.95 -3.55
C TRP A 14 -0.83 -12.89 -4.49
N GLY A 15 -0.08 -13.75 -5.17
CA GLY A 15 -0.55 -14.68 -6.17
C GLY A 15 -1.06 -13.99 -7.44
N SER A 16 -1.83 -14.73 -8.23
CA SER A 16 -2.34 -14.30 -9.53
C SER A 16 -3.81 -13.87 -9.53
N LYS A 17 -4.48 -13.89 -8.36
CA LYS A 17 -5.91 -13.54 -8.27
C LYS A 17 -6.18 -12.09 -8.65
N TYR A 18 -5.30 -11.18 -8.26
CA TYR A 18 -5.38 -9.75 -8.58
C TYR A 18 -4.11 -9.34 -9.31
N GLY A 19 -4.25 -8.88 -10.54
CA GLY A 19 -3.12 -8.42 -11.36
C GLY A 19 -2.61 -7.04 -10.93
N SER A 20 -1.52 -6.59 -11.57
CA SER A 20 -0.90 -5.29 -11.31
C SER A 20 -1.86 -4.11 -11.53
N GLU A 21 -2.87 -4.28 -12.38
CA GLU A 21 -3.89 -3.27 -12.65
C GLU A 21 -4.70 -2.88 -11.40
N TYR A 22 -4.88 -3.79 -10.44
CA TYR A 22 -5.57 -3.46 -9.18
C TYR A 22 -4.73 -2.51 -8.33
N VAL A 23 -3.44 -2.82 -8.19
CA VAL A 23 -2.48 -1.97 -7.46
C VAL A 23 -2.39 -0.59 -8.12
N ASN A 24 -2.23 -0.56 -9.45
CA ASN A 24 -2.11 0.69 -10.21
C ASN A 24 -3.38 1.56 -10.13
N ARG A 25 -4.58 0.95 -10.16
CA ARG A 25 -5.85 1.68 -10.00
C ARG A 25 -6.02 2.20 -8.58
N LEU A 26 -5.63 1.42 -7.58
CA LEU A 26 -5.70 1.82 -6.18
C LEU A 26 -4.75 2.99 -5.90
N GLU A 27 -3.50 2.90 -6.36
CA GLU A 27 -2.51 3.99 -6.27
C GLU A 27 -3.04 5.27 -6.92
N ALA A 28 -3.50 5.20 -8.17
CA ALA A 28 -4.07 6.36 -8.85
C ALA A 28 -5.32 6.93 -8.12
N GLY A 29 -6.13 6.06 -7.50
CA GLY A 29 -7.26 6.46 -6.68
C GLY A 29 -6.85 7.21 -5.42
N VAL A 30 -5.82 6.70 -4.73
CA VAL A 30 -5.23 7.33 -3.54
C VAL A 30 -4.60 8.67 -3.89
N ALA A 31 -3.82 8.74 -4.97
CA ALA A 31 -3.20 9.99 -5.43
C ALA A 31 -4.23 11.10 -5.68
N ARG A 32 -5.39 10.76 -6.28
CA ARG A 32 -6.52 11.70 -6.43
C ARG A 32 -7.22 12.02 -5.10
N GLY A 33 -7.47 11.00 -4.27
CA GLY A 33 -8.17 11.16 -2.99
C GLY A 33 -7.37 11.92 -1.92
N LEU A 34 -6.05 12.02 -2.11
CA LEU A 34 -5.08 12.71 -1.25
C LEU A 34 -4.37 13.85 -1.99
N GLU A 35 -5.00 14.45 -3.01
CA GLU A 35 -4.41 15.57 -3.74
C GLU A 35 -3.96 16.70 -2.79
N GLY A 36 -2.68 17.08 -2.89
CA GLY A 36 -2.04 18.08 -2.04
C GLY A 36 -1.49 17.58 -0.70
N GLU A 37 -1.67 16.30 -0.37
CA GLU A 37 -1.10 15.65 0.81
C GLU A 37 0.14 14.84 0.43
N GLU A 38 1.27 15.06 1.10
CA GLU A 38 2.50 14.30 0.84
C GLU A 38 2.38 12.87 1.40
N HIS A 39 2.51 11.87 0.54
CA HIS A 39 2.41 10.47 0.93
C HIS A 39 3.26 9.55 0.07
N SER A 40 3.53 8.35 0.58
CA SER A 40 4.10 7.24 -0.18
C SER A 40 3.06 6.15 -0.37
N PHE A 41 3.04 5.52 -1.54
CA PHE A 41 2.19 4.36 -1.82
C PHE A 41 3.06 3.11 -1.92
N VAL A 42 2.92 2.20 -0.95
CA VAL A 42 3.74 0.99 -0.82
C VAL A 42 2.91 -0.24 -1.19
N CYS A 43 3.43 -1.08 -2.08
CA CYS A 43 2.86 -2.40 -2.36
C CYS A 43 3.84 -3.49 -1.92
N PHE A 44 3.38 -4.35 -1.00
CA PHE A 44 4.10 -5.57 -0.65
C PHE A 44 3.70 -6.70 -1.61
N THR A 45 4.67 -7.25 -2.33
CA THR A 45 4.43 -8.31 -3.32
C THR A 45 5.66 -9.16 -3.61
N GLU A 46 5.43 -10.40 -4.02
CA GLU A 46 6.43 -11.31 -4.60
C GLU A 46 6.62 -11.10 -6.12
N ASP A 47 5.71 -10.38 -6.77
CA ASP A 47 5.73 -10.16 -8.22
C ASP A 47 5.43 -8.69 -8.57
N PRO A 48 6.47 -7.90 -8.89
CA PRO A 48 6.33 -6.48 -9.23
C PRO A 48 6.00 -6.21 -10.70
N ALA A 49 5.84 -7.24 -11.53
CA ALA A 49 5.66 -7.04 -12.97
C ALA A 49 4.42 -6.18 -13.27
N GLY A 50 4.60 -5.15 -14.10
CA GLY A 50 3.52 -4.25 -14.53
C GLY A 50 3.04 -3.23 -13.49
N LEU A 51 3.70 -3.10 -12.34
CA LEU A 51 3.44 -2.01 -11.40
C LEU A 51 4.00 -0.69 -11.93
N ASN A 52 3.26 0.40 -11.71
CA ASN A 52 3.67 1.75 -12.09
C ASN A 52 4.85 2.23 -11.24
N ALA A 53 5.66 3.14 -11.79
CA ALA A 53 6.82 3.72 -11.08
C ALA A 53 6.46 4.54 -9.82
N ALA A 54 5.20 4.96 -9.67
CA ALA A 54 4.70 5.63 -8.47
C ALA A 54 4.50 4.67 -7.28
N VAL A 55 4.47 3.36 -7.52
CA VAL A 55 4.33 2.34 -6.48
C VAL A 55 5.72 2.01 -5.93
N GLU A 56 5.91 2.25 -4.64
CA GLU A 56 7.06 1.73 -3.92
C GLU A 56 6.88 0.23 -3.69
N VAL A 57 7.65 -0.58 -4.41
CA VAL A 57 7.60 -2.04 -4.29
C VAL A 57 8.46 -2.50 -3.12
N ARG A 58 7.88 -3.30 -2.23
CA ARG A 58 8.60 -4.01 -1.17
C ARG A 58 8.32 -5.52 -1.25
N SER A 59 9.33 -6.32 -0.96
CA SER A 59 9.12 -7.77 -0.80
C SER A 59 8.22 -8.03 0.40
N LEU A 60 7.37 -9.06 0.31
CA LEU A 60 6.52 -9.47 1.43
C LEU A 60 7.34 -9.63 2.72
N PRO A 61 6.83 -9.16 3.88
CA PRO A 61 7.51 -9.32 5.16
C PRO A 61 7.77 -10.79 5.47
N SER A 62 8.81 -11.05 6.25
CA SER A 62 9.35 -12.38 6.49
C SER A 62 8.29 -13.42 6.88
N ASP A 63 8.54 -14.64 6.42
CA ASP A 63 7.56 -15.69 6.25
C ASP A 63 7.15 -16.30 7.59
N ALA A 64 6.14 -15.73 8.23
CA ALA A 64 5.48 -16.29 9.41
C ALA A 64 4.53 -17.45 9.05
N GLY A 65 4.62 -18.00 7.83
CA GLY A 65 3.74 -19.06 7.33
C GLY A 65 2.37 -18.55 6.86
N TRP A 66 2.27 -17.25 6.56
CA TRP A 66 1.05 -16.65 6.02
C TRP A 66 0.90 -16.92 4.53
N SER A 67 -0.35 -17.05 4.07
CA SER A 67 -0.67 -17.26 2.65
C SER A 67 -1.89 -16.45 2.24
N GLY A 68 -1.96 -16.05 0.97
CA GLY A 68 -3.12 -15.32 0.46
C GLY A 68 -3.27 -13.96 1.14
N TRP A 69 -4.50 -13.62 1.53
CA TRP A 69 -4.77 -12.34 2.20
C TRP A 69 -4.01 -12.16 3.51
N TRP A 70 -3.52 -13.25 4.14
CA TRP A 70 -2.92 -13.20 5.47
C TRP A 70 -1.55 -12.53 5.47
N HIS A 71 -0.93 -12.34 4.31
CA HIS A 71 0.29 -11.54 4.19
C HIS A 71 0.14 -10.12 4.76
N LYS A 72 -1.07 -9.57 4.84
CA LYS A 72 -1.31 -8.28 5.51
C LYS A 72 -0.98 -8.27 7.01
N ALA A 73 -0.97 -9.44 7.67
CA ALA A 73 -0.51 -9.53 9.05
C ALA A 73 1.00 -9.21 9.16
N GLY A 74 1.77 -9.45 8.10
CA GLY A 74 3.19 -9.09 8.04
C GLY A 74 3.45 -7.59 8.13
N LEU A 75 2.45 -6.73 7.89
CA LEU A 75 2.62 -5.27 7.99
C LEU A 75 2.90 -4.79 9.43
N PHE A 76 2.59 -5.62 10.43
CA PHE A 76 2.91 -5.36 11.84
C PHE A 76 4.30 -5.84 12.24
N ALA A 77 4.99 -6.58 11.37
CA ALA A 77 6.34 -7.05 11.66
C ALA A 77 7.35 -5.91 11.56
N GLU A 78 8.41 -5.98 12.38
CA GLU A 78 9.45 -4.96 12.43
C GLU A 78 10.16 -4.77 11.08
N ASP A 79 10.30 -5.85 10.32
CA ASP A 79 10.94 -5.86 9.00
C ASP A 79 10.07 -5.25 7.89
N ALA A 80 8.78 -5.01 8.11
CA ALA A 80 7.94 -4.23 7.20
C ALA A 80 8.43 -2.78 7.08
N ARG A 81 9.12 -2.26 8.12
CA ARG A 81 9.75 -0.93 8.17
C ARG A 81 8.83 0.18 7.67
N LEU A 82 7.56 0.10 8.01
CA LEU A 82 6.59 1.16 7.75
C LEU A 82 6.81 2.28 8.78
N GLN A 83 6.73 3.52 8.32
CA GLN A 83 7.05 4.69 9.13
C GLN A 83 5.90 5.70 9.08
N GLY A 84 5.79 6.49 10.16
CA GLY A 84 4.78 7.52 10.28
C GLY A 84 3.37 6.94 10.39
N ARG A 85 2.39 7.65 9.83
CA ARG A 85 1.00 7.17 9.83
C ARG A 85 0.81 6.19 8.70
N VAL A 86 0.23 5.03 9.00
CA VAL A 86 -0.01 3.97 8.01
C VAL A 86 -1.51 3.82 7.75
N LEU A 87 -1.91 3.85 6.48
CA LEU A 87 -3.26 3.53 6.02
C LEU A 87 -3.21 2.28 5.13
N TYR A 88 -3.80 1.19 5.59
CA TYR A 88 -3.96 -0.02 4.78
C TYR A 88 -5.24 0.03 3.94
N LEU A 89 -5.15 -0.40 2.68
CA LEU A 89 -6.28 -0.56 1.77
C LEU A 89 -6.18 -1.91 1.04
N ASP A 90 -7.29 -2.66 0.97
CA ASP A 90 -7.38 -3.89 0.19
C ASP A 90 -7.40 -3.58 -1.32
N LEU A 91 -6.87 -4.51 -2.14
CA LEU A 91 -6.74 -4.32 -3.60
C LEU A 91 -8.07 -4.17 -4.34
N ASP A 92 -9.16 -4.67 -3.78
CA ASP A 92 -10.51 -4.55 -4.33
C ASP A 92 -11.24 -3.27 -3.86
N THR A 93 -10.52 -2.34 -3.22
CA THR A 93 -11.05 -1.02 -2.83
C THR A 93 -11.08 -0.06 -4.01
N VAL A 94 -12.16 0.70 -4.15
CA VAL A 94 -12.28 1.80 -5.13
C VAL A 94 -12.39 3.13 -4.38
N ILE A 95 -11.46 4.05 -4.67
CA ILE A 95 -11.46 5.40 -4.11
C ILE A 95 -12.28 6.33 -5.00
N VAL A 96 -13.40 6.83 -4.47
CA VAL A 96 -14.39 7.65 -5.21
C VAL A 96 -14.39 9.13 -4.78
N GLY A 97 -13.53 9.53 -3.85
CA GLY A 97 -13.48 10.90 -3.35
C GLY A 97 -12.30 11.16 -2.41
N CYS A 98 -12.34 12.31 -1.74
CA CYS A 98 -11.34 12.71 -0.77
C CYS A 98 -11.32 11.74 0.42
N ILE A 99 -10.15 11.19 0.75
CA ILE A 99 -9.97 10.26 1.87
C ILE A 99 -9.19 10.88 3.05
N ARG A 100 -8.82 12.17 2.96
CA ARG A 100 -8.21 12.92 4.07
C ARG A 100 -9.00 12.86 5.38
N PRO A 101 -10.35 12.78 5.43
CA PRO A 101 -11.07 12.64 6.70
C PRO A 101 -10.79 11.34 7.49
N LEU A 102 -10.11 10.35 6.88
CA LEU A 102 -9.64 9.14 7.55
C LEU A 102 -8.26 9.32 8.21
N LEU A 103 -7.62 10.46 7.91
CA LEU A 103 -6.35 10.92 8.47
C LEU A 103 -6.70 11.91 9.61
#